data_AF-A0A661AI49-F1
#
_entry.id   AF-A0A661AI49-F1
#
_cell.length_a   1.000
_cell.length_b   1.000
_cell.length_c   1.000
_cell.angle_alpha   90.00
_cell.angle_beta   90.00
_cell.angle_gamma   90.00
#
_symmetry.space_group_name_H-M   'P 1'
#
loop_
_entity.id
_entity.type
_entity.pdbx_description
1 polymer ?
#
loop_
_entity_poly.entity_id
_entity_poly.type
_entity_poly.pdbx_seq_one_letter_code
_entity_poly.pdbx_strand_id
1 'polypeptide(L)'
;CELCIKMLEFGGLGHTLVIHSENEEIIREFALKKPAFRILVNTGGTHGAIGYSTNLPPSMTLGCGTWGGGITSDNVTPMHLIQIKRLAYPVRDVAPSPRIQDGRSAVEIAHLKHSEPIKTPERTLSEEEIEKIVREFLAERFRK
;
A
#
# COMPACT_ATOMS: atom_id res chain seq x y z
N CYS A 1 -11.01 -13.43 17.27
CA CYS A 1 -10.01 -12.83 16.34
C CYS A 1 -10.65 -12.05 15.19
N GLU A 2 -11.80 -12.45 14.66
CA GLU A 2 -12.47 -11.74 13.55
C GLU A 2 -13.09 -10.41 13.95
N LEU A 3 -13.63 -10.32 15.18
CA LEU A 3 -14.28 -9.10 15.67
C LEU A 3 -13.35 -7.87 15.64
N CYS A 4 -12.09 -8.01 16.07
CA CYS A 4 -11.16 -6.88 16.03
C CYS A 4 -10.82 -6.46 14.60
N ILE A 5 -10.83 -7.37 13.63
CA ILE A 5 -10.65 -7.02 12.22
C ILE A 5 -11.85 -6.22 11.73
N LYS A 6 -13.08 -6.66 12.03
CA LYS A 6 -14.32 -5.93 11.70
C LYS A 6 -14.34 -4.53 12.33
N MET A 7 -13.83 -4.38 13.55
CA MET A 7 -13.70 -3.06 14.19
C MET A 7 -12.70 -2.16 13.45
N LEU A 8 -11.57 -2.71 12.97
CA LEU A 8 -10.63 -1.95 12.15
C LEU A 8 -11.24 -1.56 10.80
N GLU A 9 -12.03 -2.44 10.18
CA GLU A 9 -12.74 -2.13 8.92
C GLU A 9 -13.71 -0.95 9.08
N PHE A 10 -14.24 -0.70 10.28
CA PHE A 10 -15.06 0.45 10.62
C PHE A 10 -14.23 1.72 10.91
N GLY A 11 -13.17 1.96 10.12
CA GLY A 11 -12.38 3.21 10.16
C GLY A 11 -11.12 3.19 11.03
N GLY A 12 -10.69 2.02 11.52
CA GLY A 12 -9.43 1.83 12.25
C GLY A 12 -8.29 1.20 11.45
N LEU A 13 -8.49 0.87 10.18
CA LEU A 13 -7.53 0.16 9.32
C LEU A 13 -6.15 0.84 9.33
N GLY A 14 -5.11 0.06 9.60
CA GLY A 14 -3.72 0.52 9.66
C GLY A 14 -3.36 1.29 10.94
N HIS A 15 -4.29 1.57 11.85
CA HIS A 15 -3.99 2.43 13.00
C HIS A 15 -3.33 1.67 14.17
N THR A 16 -4.08 1.27 15.19
CA THR A 16 -3.53 0.69 16.42
C THR A 16 -4.39 -0.47 16.93
N LEU A 17 -3.74 -1.55 17.40
CA LEU A 17 -4.34 -2.59 18.22
C LEU A 17 -3.53 -2.78 19.49
N VAL A 18 -4.19 -3.27 20.53
CA VAL A 18 -3.56 -3.64 21.80
C VAL A 18 -3.90 -5.10 22.10
N ILE A 19 -2.89 -5.87 22.51
CA ILE A 19 -3.05 -7.21 23.04
C ILE A 19 -2.51 -7.27 24.46
N HIS A 20 -3.27 -7.92 25.35
CA HIS A 20 -2.83 -8.25 26.70
C HIS A 20 -2.67 -9.77 26.80
N SER A 21 -1.43 -10.25 26.86
CA SER A 21 -1.10 -11.67 26.92
C SER A 21 0.34 -11.85 27.39
N GLU A 22 0.65 -13.00 28.00
CA GLU A 22 2.02 -13.44 28.31
C GLU A 22 2.49 -14.57 27.37
N ASN A 23 1.62 -15.02 26.46
CA ASN A 23 1.96 -16.06 25.49
C ASN A 23 2.54 -15.42 24.21
N GLU A 24 3.85 -15.56 24.05
CA GLU A 24 4.61 -15.03 22.91
C GLU A 24 4.15 -15.57 21.55
N GLU A 25 3.72 -16.83 21.47
CA GLU A 25 3.21 -17.41 20.22
C GLU A 25 1.92 -16.71 19.79
N ILE A 26 1.01 -16.46 20.74
CA ILE A 26 -0.25 -15.75 20.47
C ILE A 26 0.04 -14.30 20.09
N ILE A 27 0.96 -13.62 20.79
CA ILE A 27 1.36 -12.25 20.48
C ILE A 27 1.92 -12.15 19.07
N ARG A 28 2.83 -13.07 18.71
CA ARG A 28 3.43 -13.12 17.37
C ARG A 28 2.39 -13.35 16.28
N GLU A 29 1.51 -14.33 16.47
CA GLU A 29 0.44 -14.63 15.50
C GLU A 29 -0.56 -13.49 15.37
N PHE A 30 -0.85 -12.79 16.47
CA PHE A 30 -1.66 -11.58 16.45
C PHE A 30 -0.97 -10.47 15.67
N ALA A 31 0.34 -10.26 15.89
CA ALA A 31 1.10 -9.24 15.20
C ALA A 31 1.15 -9.43 13.68
N LEU A 32 1.29 -10.68 13.22
CA LEU A 32 1.41 -11.01 11.79
C LEU A 32 0.09 -10.91 11.02
N LYS A 33 -1.05 -11.20 11.67
CA LYS A 33 -2.34 -11.39 10.98
C LYS A 33 -3.22 -10.13 10.95
N LYS A 34 -2.94 -9.12 11.76
CA LYS A 34 -3.84 -7.96 11.91
C LYS A 34 -3.42 -6.78 11.03
N PRO A 35 -4.38 -6.14 10.33
CA PRO A 35 -4.10 -5.01 9.45
C PRO A 35 -3.98 -3.70 10.26
N ALA A 36 -3.01 -3.64 11.18
CA ALA A 36 -2.69 -2.46 11.99
C ALA A 36 -1.17 -2.29 12.06
N PHE A 37 -0.68 -1.06 11.95
CA PHE A 37 0.76 -0.81 11.93
C PHE A 37 1.37 -0.62 13.33
N ARG A 38 0.56 -0.29 14.33
CA ARG A 38 0.96 -0.28 15.74
C ARG A 38 0.25 -1.38 16.50
N ILE A 39 1.01 -2.39 16.92
CA ILE A 39 0.50 -3.47 17.76
C ILE A 39 1.22 -3.37 19.10
N LEU A 40 0.45 -3.02 20.12
CA LEU A 40 0.94 -2.74 21.46
C LEU A 40 0.70 -3.97 22.34
N VAL A 41 1.70 -4.34 23.14
CA VAL A 41 1.64 -5.51 24.01
C VAL A 41 1.70 -5.05 25.45
N ASN A 42 0.71 -5.45 26.26
CA ASN A 42 0.69 -5.24 27.71
C ASN A 42 0.89 -3.76 28.16
N THR A 43 0.42 -2.80 27.37
CA THR A 43 0.49 -1.36 27.69
C THR A 43 -0.83 -0.67 27.37
N GLY A 44 -1.12 0.45 28.04
CA GLY A 44 -2.27 1.29 27.70
C GLY A 44 -2.20 1.80 26.26
N GLY A 45 -3.30 1.69 25.51
CA GLY A 45 -3.34 2.00 24.07
C GLY A 45 -2.95 3.44 23.73
N THR A 46 -3.47 4.41 24.47
CA THR A 46 -3.18 5.85 24.23
C THR A 46 -1.71 6.17 24.42
N HIS A 47 -1.16 5.91 25.61
CA HIS A 47 0.23 6.22 25.96
C HIS A 47 1.22 5.34 25.19
N GLY A 48 0.85 4.10 24.91
CA GLY A 48 1.70 3.19 24.14
C GLY A 48 1.78 3.57 22.67
N ALA A 49 0.68 4.03 22.05
CA ALA A 49 0.66 4.38 20.63
C ALA A 49 1.46 5.64 20.32
N ILE A 50 1.39 6.64 21.20
CA ILE A 50 2.11 7.90 21.04
C ILE A 50 3.59 7.80 21.40
N GLY A 51 4.08 6.65 21.90
CA GLY A 51 5.47 6.46 22.31
C GLY A 51 5.82 7.03 23.68
N TYR A 52 4.86 7.16 24.60
CA TYR A 52 5.12 7.59 25.98
C TYR A 52 5.55 6.43 26.88
N SER A 53 4.81 5.31 26.82
CA SER A 53 5.11 4.11 27.61
C SER A 53 5.81 3.00 26.81
N THR A 54 6.08 3.24 25.52
CA THR A 54 6.79 2.32 24.63
C THR A 54 7.95 3.04 23.96
N ASN A 55 8.88 2.30 23.37
CA ASN A 55 9.99 2.86 22.59
C ASN A 55 9.62 3.22 21.14
N LEU A 56 8.33 3.45 20.85
CA LEU A 56 7.94 4.05 19.59
C LEU A 56 8.39 5.53 19.57
N PRO A 57 8.70 6.10 18.40
CA PRO A 57 9.02 7.51 18.31
C PRO A 57 7.87 8.37 18.88
N PRO A 58 8.15 9.32 19.78
CA PRO A 58 7.11 10.12 20.40
C PRO A 58 6.41 11.00 19.36
N SER A 59 5.09 10.88 19.22
CA SER A 59 4.32 11.63 18.23
C SER A 59 2.83 11.67 18.54
N MET A 60 2.17 12.77 18.15
CA MET A 60 0.72 12.92 18.15
C MET A 60 0.12 12.82 16.73
N THR A 61 0.96 12.54 15.72
CA THR A 61 0.54 12.28 14.34
C THR A 61 0.94 10.87 13.97
N LEU A 62 -0.04 9.97 13.99
CA LEU A 62 0.15 8.54 13.86
C LEU A 62 -0.23 8.09 12.45
N GLY A 63 0.77 7.73 11.63
CA GLY A 63 0.54 7.32 10.25
C GLY A 63 -0.30 6.03 10.16
N CYS A 64 -1.38 6.05 9.39
CA CYS A 64 -2.23 4.87 9.14
C CYS A 64 -1.76 4.02 7.95
N GLY A 65 -0.62 4.39 7.33
CA GLY A 65 -0.07 3.77 6.12
C GLY A 65 -1.05 3.75 4.96
N THR A 66 -0.74 2.94 3.94
CA THR A 66 -1.53 2.87 2.70
C THR A 66 -2.96 2.38 2.94
N TRP A 67 -3.17 1.53 3.95
CA TRP A 67 -4.50 1.04 4.33
C TRP A 67 -5.47 2.16 4.76
N GLY A 68 -4.96 3.22 5.37
CA GLY A 68 -5.74 4.40 5.73
C GLY A 68 -5.57 5.58 4.76
N GLY A 69 -5.00 5.35 3.57
CA GLY A 69 -4.76 6.40 2.57
C GLY A 69 -3.57 7.32 2.86
N GLY A 70 -2.74 6.98 3.84
CA GLY A 70 -1.54 7.72 4.20
C GLY A 70 -0.28 7.25 3.46
N ILE A 71 0.74 8.11 3.41
CA ILE A 71 2.04 7.80 2.79
C ILE A 71 2.98 7.02 3.73
N THR A 72 2.79 7.13 5.05
CA THR A 72 3.61 6.46 6.06
C THR A 72 2.75 5.81 7.13
N SER A 73 3.23 4.70 7.68
CA SER A 73 2.70 4.03 8.88
C SER A 73 3.37 4.50 10.17
N ASP A 74 4.44 5.27 10.06
CA ASP A 74 5.29 5.61 11.19
C ASP A 74 4.60 6.63 12.12
N ASN A 75 5.10 6.69 13.33
CA ASN A 75 4.89 7.86 14.18
C ASN A 75 5.68 9.01 13.58
N VAL A 76 5.00 10.07 13.13
CA VAL A 76 5.68 11.16 12.41
C VAL A 76 6.66 11.86 13.35
N THR A 77 7.91 11.92 12.91
CA THR A 77 9.05 12.53 13.62
C THR A 77 9.62 13.71 12.83
N PRO A 78 10.50 14.53 13.42
CA PRO A 78 11.16 15.62 12.69
C PRO A 78 11.89 15.17 11.40
N MET A 79 12.38 13.93 11.34
CA MET A 79 13.03 13.40 10.12
C MET A 79 12.09 13.33 8.91
N HIS A 80 10.79 13.23 9.13
CA HIS A 80 9.78 13.26 8.06
C HIS A 80 9.58 14.66 7.48
N LEU A 81 10.05 15.70 8.18
CA LEU A 81 9.89 17.11 7.79
C LEU A 81 11.16 17.70 7.16
N ILE A 82 12.20 16.89 7.00
CA ILE A 82 13.51 17.32 6.46
C ILE A 82 13.68 16.78 5.04
N GLN A 83 13.83 17.69 4.09
CA GLN A 83 14.23 17.35 2.74
C GLN A 83 15.74 17.05 2.69
N ILE A 84 16.12 15.89 2.15
CA ILE A 84 17.52 15.47 2.04
C ILE A 84 18.00 15.64 0.59
N LYS A 85 18.86 16.63 0.35
CA LYS A 85 19.57 16.80 -0.93
C LYS A 85 20.74 15.82 -0.99
N ARG A 86 20.85 15.04 -2.08
CA ARG A 86 21.94 14.08 -2.30
C ARG A 86 22.73 14.48 -3.55
N LEU A 87 24.03 14.69 -3.40
CA LEU A 87 24.99 14.81 -4.50
C LEU A 87 25.64 13.43 -4.70
N ALA A 88 25.49 12.84 -5.89
CA ALA A 88 26.02 11.52 -6.19
C ALA A 88 27.01 11.60 -7.36
N TYR A 89 28.22 11.09 -7.15
CA TYR A 89 29.23 10.93 -8.19
C TYR A 89 29.07 9.57 -8.88
N PRO A 90 29.36 9.45 -10.19
CA PRO A 90 29.32 8.18 -10.88
C PRO A 90 30.39 7.23 -10.30
N VAL A 91 29.99 6.02 -9.94
CA VAL A 91 30.89 4.97 -9.41
C VAL A 91 31.02 3.76 -10.36
N ARG A 92 30.20 3.71 -11.42
CA ARG A 92 30.18 2.65 -12.43
C ARG A 92 29.72 3.23 -13.76
N ASP A 93 30.26 2.70 -14.85
CA ASP A 93 29.79 3.02 -16.19
C ASP A 93 28.45 2.32 -16.47
N VAL A 94 27.54 3.05 -17.13
CA VAL A 94 26.27 2.48 -17.60
C VAL A 94 26.55 1.80 -18.93
N ALA A 95 26.76 0.49 -18.92
CA ALA A 95 26.84 -0.28 -20.16
C ALA A 95 25.52 -0.11 -20.93
N PRO A 96 25.55 0.19 -22.24
CA PRO A 96 24.35 0.27 -23.04
C PRO A 96 23.63 -1.07 -22.99
N SER A 97 22.31 -1.05 -22.73
CA SER A 97 21.52 -2.28 -22.81
C SER A 97 21.64 -2.85 -24.24
N PRO A 98 21.68 -4.19 -24.42
CA PRO A 98 21.80 -4.81 -25.75
C PRO A 98 20.72 -4.37 -26.76
N ARG A 99 19.63 -3.74 -26.28
CA ARG A 99 18.53 -3.24 -27.11
C ARG A 99 18.86 -1.93 -27.84
N ILE A 100 19.94 -1.23 -27.47
CA ILE A 100 20.42 0.00 -28.12
C ILE A 100 21.71 -0.35 -28.87
N GLN A 101 21.62 -1.25 -29.85
CA GLN A 101 22.71 -1.54 -30.78
C GLN A 101 22.26 -1.42 -32.23
N ASP A 102 20.97 -1.60 -32.51
CA ASP A 102 20.36 -1.07 -33.73
C ASP A 102 20.28 0.45 -33.54
N GLY A 103 21.03 1.22 -34.31
CA GLY A 103 21.13 2.69 -34.26
C GLY A 103 19.83 3.47 -34.56
N ARG A 104 18.67 2.89 -34.24
CA ARG A 104 17.36 3.53 -34.29
C ARG A 104 17.15 4.33 -33.00
N SER A 105 16.77 5.59 -33.15
CA SER A 105 16.40 6.47 -32.05
C SER A 105 15.29 5.86 -31.19
N ALA A 106 15.24 6.22 -29.91
CA ALA A 106 14.15 5.82 -29.00
C ALA A 106 12.76 6.19 -29.57
N VAL A 107 12.70 7.23 -30.40
CA VAL A 107 11.51 7.68 -31.13
C VAL A 107 11.13 6.68 -32.22
N GLU A 108 12.08 6.17 -33.01
CA GLU A 108 11.82 5.13 -34.02
C GLU A 108 11.38 3.80 -33.39
N ILE A 109 11.94 3.43 -32.24
CA ILE A 109 11.51 2.23 -31.50
C ILE A 109 10.07 2.41 -30.96
N ALA A 110 9.72 3.62 -30.50
CA ALA A 110 8.35 3.93 -30.08
C ALA A 110 7.36 3.90 -31.24
N HIS A 111 7.74 4.37 -32.43
CA HIS A 111 6.91 4.32 -33.64
C HIS A 111 6.74 2.88 -34.16
N LEU A 112 7.76 2.03 -34.09
CA LEU A 112 7.66 0.61 -34.44
C LEU A 112 6.73 -0.17 -33.51
N LYS A 113 6.60 0.25 -32.24
CA LYS A 113 5.64 -0.35 -31.30
C LYS A 113 4.19 0.14 -31.48
N HIS A 114 3.96 1.11 -32.36
CA HIS A 114 2.62 1.62 -32.68
C HIS A 114 2.24 1.41 -34.15
N SER A 115 3.12 0.83 -34.98
CA SER A 115 2.82 0.59 -36.41
C SER A 115 2.03 -0.68 -36.66
N GLU A 116 1.95 -1.60 -35.71
CA GLU A 116 0.90 -2.62 -35.75
C GLU A 116 -0.26 -2.12 -34.89
N PRO A 117 -1.46 -1.88 -35.47
CA PRO A 117 -2.62 -1.61 -34.65
C PRO A 117 -2.75 -2.78 -33.68
N ILE A 118 -2.79 -2.47 -32.38
CA ILE A 118 -3.27 -3.43 -31.39
C ILE A 118 -4.61 -3.90 -31.97
N LYS A 119 -4.71 -5.18 -32.32
CA LYS A 119 -6.00 -5.80 -32.63
C LYS A 119 -6.80 -5.75 -31.35
N THR A 120 -7.48 -4.63 -31.12
CA THR A 120 -8.56 -4.55 -30.15
C THR A 120 -9.49 -5.68 -30.56
N PRO A 121 -9.79 -6.66 -29.68
CA PRO A 121 -10.77 -7.66 -30.02
C PRO A 121 -12.04 -6.94 -30.46
N GLU A 122 -12.53 -7.21 -31.68
CA GLU A 122 -13.74 -6.62 -32.30
C GLU A 122 -15.03 -7.08 -31.58
N ARG A 123 -15.00 -7.18 -30.25
CA ARG A 123 -16.21 -7.33 -29.45
C ARG A 123 -16.72 -5.95 -29.08
N THR A 124 -17.37 -5.31 -30.04
CA THR A 124 -18.41 -4.33 -29.73
C THR A 124 -19.56 -5.10 -29.09
N LEU A 125 -19.66 -5.02 -27.76
CA LEU A 125 -20.81 -5.56 -27.02
C LEU A 125 -22.05 -4.74 -27.39
N SER A 126 -23.18 -5.40 -27.61
CA SER A 126 -24.45 -4.70 -27.81
C SER A 126 -24.89 -4.02 -26.50
N GLU A 127 -25.73 -2.98 -26.58
CA GLU A 127 -26.25 -2.29 -25.38
C GLU A 127 -26.93 -3.27 -24.40
N GLU A 128 -27.58 -4.31 -24.91
CA GLU A 128 -28.24 -5.35 -24.12
C GLU A 128 -27.24 -6.22 -23.34
N GLU A 129 -26.08 -6.53 -23.93
CA GLU A 129 -25.01 -7.28 -23.27
C GLU A 129 -24.34 -6.44 -22.17
N ILE A 130 -24.16 -5.14 -22.42
CA ILE A 130 -23.62 -4.20 -21.43
C ILE A 130 -24.58 -4.09 -20.24
N GLU A 131 -25.88 -3.95 -20.49
CA GLU A 131 -26.88 -3.86 -19.42
C GLU A 131 -26.90 -5.12 -18.55
N LYS A 132 -26.80 -6.31 -19.17
CA LYS A 132 -26.74 -7.57 -18.43
C LYS A 132 -25.51 -7.67 -17.53
N ILE A 133 -24.33 -7.32 -18.05
CA ILE A 133 -23.07 -7.33 -17.27
C ILE A 133 -23.15 -6.34 -16.11
N VAL A 134 -23.69 -5.13 -16.35
CA VAL A 134 -23.86 -4.13 -15.29
C VAL A 134 -24.84 -4.60 -14.24
N ARG A 135 -25.97 -5.21 -14.62
CA ARG A 135 -26.95 -5.77 -13.66
C ARG A 135 -26.37 -6.91 -12.84
N GLU A 136 -25.62 -7.83 -13.44
CA GLU A 136 -24.92 -8.90 -12.70
C GLU A 136 -23.91 -8.32 -11.71
N PHE A 137 -23.07 -7.38 -12.15
CA PHE A 137 -22.07 -6.73 -11.29
C PHE A 137 -22.71 -5.98 -10.12
N LEU A 138 -23.79 -5.24 -10.38
CA LEU A 138 -24.53 -4.53 -9.34
C LEU A 138 -25.21 -5.53 -8.36
N ALA A 139 -25.78 -6.63 -8.86
CA ALA A 139 -26.40 -7.67 -8.03
C ALA A 139 -25.39 -8.47 -7.19
N GLU A 140 -24.12 -8.52 -7.62
CA GLU A 140 -23.03 -9.16 -6.89
C GLU A 140 -22.44 -8.22 -5.83
N ARG A 141 -22.32 -6.92 -6.15
CA ARG A 141 -21.72 -5.91 -5.27
C ARG A 141 -22.67 -5.36 -4.20
N PHE A 142 -23.97 -5.30 -4.47
CA PHE A 142 -24.99 -4.79 -3.54
C PHE A 142 -25.77 -5.90 -2.82
N ARG A 143 -25.26 -7.15 -2.83
CA ARG A 143 -25.78 -8.24 -1.99
C ARG A 143 -25.21 -8.13 -0.57
N LYS A 144 -25.58 -7.08 0.15
CA LYS A 144 -25.48 -6.95 1.61
C LYS A 144 -26.66 -6.16 2.13
#